data_AF-A0A3D5FV90-F1
#
_entry.id   AF-A0A3D5FV90-F1
#
_cell.length_a   1.000
_cell.length_b   1.000
_cell.length_c   1.000
_cell.angle_alpha   90.00
_cell.angle_beta   90.00
_cell.angle_gamma   90.00
#
_symmetry.space_group_name_H-M   'P 1'
#
loop_
_entity.id
_entity.type
_entity.pdbx_description
1 polymer ?
#
loop_
_entity_poly.entity_id
_entity_poly.type
_entity_poly.pdbx_seq_one_letter_code
_entity_poly.pdbx_strand_id
1 'polypeptide(L)'
;MRNDVPHDNVPYNDVHWARCLGTRRWETRMLLSEMTSPEIAALPRDIVVLIPVASCEQHSLHLPVWTDSFIGQEVARRVHEIVPGDVLVLPVQWLGYSQHHSRYPGTVSAVSATHLDLMLDMVDSMVRHGFRKILLQNSHGGNGAGIQVLLQRLMEKYQKEEAEFYTRWAWAGGEALNAIRTLPNGSGHAGETETAMMLAIRPDLVRTDQLDPDGEKDGMRVPGVASYHRFDQRTAHGGVGDPRPATAEMGEDLLVASAAEVAADVQAIRQLKPFA
;
A
#
# COMPACT_ATOMS: atom_id res chain seq x y z
N MET A 1 -23.74 29.01 49.67
CA MET A 1 -24.53 29.23 48.45
C MET A 1 -24.18 28.10 47.49
N ARG A 2 -25.02 27.06 47.46
CA ARG A 2 -24.94 25.96 46.50
C ARG A 2 -25.78 26.38 45.31
N ASN A 3 -25.21 26.34 44.11
CA ASN A 3 -25.96 26.59 42.88
C ASN A 3 -26.60 25.26 42.44
N ASP A 4 -27.91 25.18 42.59
CA ASP A 4 -28.75 24.16 41.98
C ASP A 4 -28.87 24.44 40.48
N VAL A 5 -28.52 23.46 39.65
CA VAL A 5 -28.87 23.42 38.22
C VAL A 5 -29.90 22.30 38.05
N PRO A 6 -31.07 22.54 37.45
CA PRO A 6 -32.08 21.49 37.26
C PRO A 6 -31.60 20.48 36.20
N HIS A 7 -31.63 19.20 36.55
CA HIS A 7 -31.51 18.11 35.58
C HIS A 7 -32.90 17.85 34.99
N ASP A 8 -33.15 18.36 33.78
CA ASP A 8 -34.29 17.92 32.99
C ASP A 8 -33.98 16.56 32.36
N ASN A 9 -34.61 15.52 32.90
CA ASN A 9 -34.67 14.18 32.32
C ASN A 9 -35.55 14.20 31.07
N VAL A 10 -34.94 14.15 29.88
CA VAL A 10 -35.65 13.84 28.63
C VAL A 10 -35.43 12.36 28.32
N PRO A 11 -36.49 11.53 28.15
CA PRO A 11 -36.33 10.12 27.86
C PRO A 11 -35.76 9.91 26.45
N TYR A 12 -34.76 9.06 26.38
CA TYR A 12 -34.14 8.59 25.14
C TYR A 12 -35.08 7.58 24.46
N ASN A 13 -36.00 8.04 23.61
CA ASN A 13 -36.69 7.17 22.66
C ASN A 13 -37.15 7.92 21.42
N ASP A 14 -37.03 7.21 20.29
CA ASP A 14 -37.63 7.47 18.98
C ASP A 14 -37.11 8.65 18.14
N VAL A 15 -35.91 8.47 17.58
CA VAL A 15 -35.54 9.12 16.31
C VAL A 15 -35.57 8.09 15.17
N HIS A 16 -36.66 8.16 14.42
CA HIS A 16 -36.88 7.53 13.12
C HIS A 16 -35.70 7.76 12.15
N TRP A 17 -34.88 6.75 11.88
CA TRP A 17 -33.81 6.82 10.88
C TRP A 17 -34.21 6.37 9.46
N ALA A 18 -35.51 6.19 9.18
CA ALA A 18 -35.97 5.71 7.88
C ALA A 18 -36.60 6.82 7.03
N ARG A 19 -35.81 7.41 6.11
CA ARG A 19 -36.15 7.63 4.68
C ARG A 19 -35.26 8.70 4.04
N CYS A 20 -34.22 8.26 3.33
CA CYS A 20 -33.83 8.83 2.04
C CYS A 20 -33.53 7.66 1.11
N LEU A 21 -34.39 7.48 0.10
CA LEU A 21 -34.20 6.56 -1.02
C LEU A 21 -33.33 7.28 -2.06
N GLY A 22 -32.17 6.70 -2.33
CA GLY A 22 -31.10 7.20 -3.17
C GLY A 22 -29.82 6.61 -2.60
N THR A 23 -29.04 5.88 -3.41
CA THR A 23 -27.81 5.19 -2.98
C THR A 23 -27.02 6.04 -1.99
N ARG A 24 -26.75 5.48 -0.80
CA ARG A 24 -26.12 6.26 0.27
C ARG A 24 -24.71 6.61 -0.19
N ARG A 25 -24.27 7.85 0.03
CA ARG A 25 -22.97 8.39 -0.45
C ARG A 25 -21.74 7.53 -0.06
N TRP A 26 -21.85 6.70 0.98
CA TRP A 26 -20.81 5.79 1.44
C TRP A 26 -20.81 4.42 0.72
N GLU A 27 -21.88 4.05 0.00
CA GLU A 27 -21.94 2.81 -0.80
C GLU A 27 -20.96 2.85 -1.99
N THR A 28 -20.44 4.03 -2.33
CA THR A 28 -19.52 4.26 -3.45
C THR A 28 -18.15 4.80 -3.04
N ARG A 29 -17.88 5.02 -1.75
CA ARG A 29 -16.59 5.58 -1.29
C ARG A 29 -16.13 4.95 0.01
N MET A 30 -15.50 3.79 -0.11
CA MET A 30 -14.97 2.94 0.96
C MET A 30 -13.47 3.22 1.20
N LEU A 31 -13.15 4.48 1.48
CA LEU A 31 -11.82 4.90 1.96
C LEU A 31 -11.93 5.10 3.47
N LEU A 32 -11.24 4.28 4.28
CA LEU A 32 -11.40 4.30 5.74
C LEU A 32 -11.20 5.69 6.34
N SER A 33 -10.26 6.48 5.81
CA SER A 33 -9.96 7.85 6.26
C SER A 33 -11.09 8.85 6.06
N GLU A 34 -12.13 8.50 5.31
CA GLU A 34 -13.25 9.37 4.95
C GLU A 34 -14.60 8.86 5.49
N MET A 35 -14.58 7.77 6.27
CA MET A 35 -15.78 7.11 6.79
C MET A 35 -15.93 7.29 8.30
N THR A 36 -17.19 7.29 8.75
CA THR A 36 -17.55 7.24 10.17
C THR A 36 -17.67 5.78 10.65
N SER A 37 -17.54 5.58 11.96
CA SER A 37 -17.68 4.23 12.56
C SER A 37 -19.01 3.53 12.22
N PRO A 38 -20.19 4.19 12.25
CA PRO A 38 -21.44 3.55 11.82
C PRO A 38 -21.47 3.13 10.36
N GLU A 39 -20.82 3.88 9.45
CA GLU A 39 -20.72 3.51 8.03
C GLU A 39 -19.86 2.26 7.85
N ILE A 40 -18.72 2.18 8.53
CA ILE A 40 -17.84 0.99 8.55
C ILE A 40 -18.58 -0.22 9.16
N ALA A 41 -19.37 0.02 10.21
CA ALA A 41 -20.20 -1.00 10.84
C ALA A 41 -21.34 -1.50 9.94
N ALA A 42 -21.73 -0.78 8.89
CA ALA A 42 -22.73 -1.23 7.93
C ALA A 42 -22.15 -2.03 6.75
N LEU A 43 -20.81 -2.06 6.59
CA LEU A 43 -20.16 -2.74 5.47
C LEU A 43 -20.29 -4.28 5.54
N PRO A 44 -20.40 -4.97 4.39
CA PRO A 44 -20.30 -6.43 4.35
C PRO A 44 -18.94 -6.89 4.87
N ARG A 45 -18.90 -7.98 5.62
CA ARG A 45 -17.69 -8.48 6.30
C ARG A 45 -16.77 -9.30 5.42
N ASP A 46 -17.27 -9.68 4.26
CA ASP A 46 -16.60 -10.46 3.26
C ASP A 46 -15.96 -9.60 2.15
N ILE A 47 -16.12 -8.26 2.19
CA ILE A 47 -15.34 -7.35 1.33
C ILE A 47 -13.84 -7.49 1.61
N VAL A 48 -13.03 -7.08 0.63
CA VAL A 48 -11.58 -7.06 0.78
C VAL A 48 -11.18 -5.79 1.52
N VAL A 49 -10.44 -5.95 2.62
CA VAL A 49 -9.75 -4.84 3.27
C VAL A 49 -8.36 -4.74 2.65
N LEU A 50 -8.10 -3.67 1.90
CA LEU A 50 -6.81 -3.41 1.26
C LEU A 50 -5.99 -2.47 2.14
N ILE A 51 -4.79 -2.92 2.55
CA ILE A 51 -3.86 -2.14 3.36
C ILE A 51 -2.63 -1.81 2.50
N PRO A 52 -2.45 -0.54 2.08
CA PRO A 52 -1.24 -0.13 1.39
C PRO A 52 -0.08 -0.08 2.39
N VAL A 53 1.01 -0.78 2.12
CA VAL A 53 2.22 -0.82 2.95
C VAL A 53 3.40 -0.35 2.13
N ALA A 54 4.08 0.69 2.61
CA ALA A 54 5.06 1.45 1.84
C ALA A 54 6.34 1.71 2.66
N SER A 55 7.05 2.80 2.35
CA SER A 55 8.27 3.20 3.04
C SER A 55 8.51 4.72 3.04
N CYS A 56 9.56 5.12 3.76
CA CYS A 56 10.21 6.42 3.66
C CYS A 56 11.73 6.21 3.53
N GLU A 57 12.24 6.30 2.30
CA GLU A 57 13.63 5.99 1.98
C GLU A 57 14.16 6.75 0.77
N GLN A 58 15.48 6.91 0.71
CA GLN A 58 16.16 7.52 -0.43
C GLN A 58 15.73 6.88 -1.77
N HIS A 59 15.60 7.69 -2.81
CA HIS A 59 15.31 7.22 -4.16
C HIS A 59 16.22 7.95 -5.15
N SER A 60 17.52 7.64 -5.09
CA SER A 60 18.53 8.27 -5.93
C SER A 60 18.55 9.80 -5.72
N LEU A 61 19.09 10.54 -6.70
CA LEU A 61 19.26 11.99 -6.66
C LEU A 61 17.96 12.74 -6.97
N HIS A 62 17.02 12.12 -7.70
CA HIS A 62 15.93 12.83 -8.36
C HIS A 62 14.54 12.64 -7.77
N LEU A 63 14.29 11.60 -6.99
CA LEU A 63 12.98 11.32 -6.40
C LEU A 63 12.94 11.63 -4.90
N PRO A 64 11.76 12.03 -4.38
CA PRO A 64 11.60 12.29 -2.96
C PRO A 64 11.69 11.01 -2.13
N VAL A 65 12.03 11.14 -0.84
CA VAL A 65 12.10 9.99 0.07
C VAL A 65 10.74 9.30 0.34
N TRP A 66 9.66 9.83 -0.21
CA TRP A 66 8.28 9.36 0.01
C TRP A 66 7.68 8.68 -1.23
N THR A 67 8.50 8.36 -2.23
CA THR A 67 8.09 7.75 -3.51
C THR A 67 7.17 6.53 -3.31
N ASP A 68 7.62 5.52 -2.56
CA ASP A 68 6.84 4.30 -2.30
C ASP A 68 5.46 4.59 -1.72
N SER A 69 5.39 5.57 -0.82
CA SER A 69 4.17 5.96 -0.15
C SER A 69 3.23 6.71 -1.09
N PHE A 70 3.74 7.60 -1.93
CA PHE A 70 2.92 8.27 -2.96
C PHE A 70 2.36 7.27 -3.97
N ILE A 71 3.20 6.41 -4.54
CA ILE A 71 2.79 5.46 -5.57
C ILE A 71 1.85 4.41 -4.96
N GLY A 72 2.22 3.81 -3.82
CA GLY A 72 1.42 2.79 -3.16
C GLY A 72 0.02 3.31 -2.77
N GLN A 73 -0.07 4.55 -2.28
CA GLN A 73 -1.35 5.19 -1.99
C GLN A 73 -2.18 5.45 -3.26
N GLU A 74 -1.55 5.97 -4.32
CA GLU A 74 -2.27 6.29 -5.56
C GLU A 74 -2.82 5.03 -6.23
N VAL A 75 -2.05 3.94 -6.29
CA VAL A 75 -2.56 2.67 -6.84
C VAL A 75 -3.75 2.18 -6.02
N ALA A 76 -3.66 2.19 -4.69
CA ALA A 76 -4.78 1.76 -3.84
C ALA A 76 -6.04 2.62 -4.04
N ARG A 77 -5.87 3.93 -4.21
CA ARG A 77 -6.95 4.87 -4.51
C ARG A 77 -7.62 4.51 -5.85
N ARG A 78 -6.84 4.24 -6.90
CA ARG A 78 -7.36 3.84 -8.21
C ARG A 78 -8.02 2.46 -8.21
N VAL A 79 -7.49 1.50 -7.44
CA VAL A 79 -8.15 0.19 -7.23
C VAL A 79 -9.55 0.39 -6.67
N HIS A 80 -9.70 1.27 -5.67
CA HIS A 80 -11.00 1.62 -5.13
C HIS A 80 -11.93 2.26 -6.16
N GLU A 81 -11.43 3.11 -7.06
CA GLU A 81 -12.24 3.68 -8.14
C GLU A 81 -12.76 2.63 -9.13
N ILE A 82 -12.01 1.55 -9.35
CA ILE A 82 -12.39 0.46 -10.26
C ILE A 82 -13.43 -0.47 -9.61
N VAL A 83 -13.29 -0.76 -8.31
CA VAL A 83 -14.14 -1.71 -7.57
C VAL A 83 -14.70 -1.16 -6.25
N PRO A 84 -15.41 -0.01 -6.24
CA PRO A 84 -15.71 0.75 -5.03
C PRO A 84 -16.60 0.03 -4.00
N GLY A 85 -17.34 -1.00 -4.41
CA GLY A 85 -18.19 -1.81 -3.53
C GLY A 85 -17.53 -3.07 -2.96
N ASP A 86 -16.35 -3.44 -3.45
CA ASP A 86 -15.67 -4.70 -3.09
C ASP A 86 -14.43 -4.50 -2.22
N VAL A 87 -13.97 -3.25 -2.06
CA VAL A 87 -12.74 -2.93 -1.34
C VAL A 87 -12.90 -1.77 -0.36
N LEU A 88 -12.48 -2.00 0.88
CA LEU A 88 -12.24 -0.96 1.89
C LEU A 88 -10.72 -0.67 1.93
N VAL A 89 -10.32 0.55 1.59
CA VAL A 89 -8.90 0.94 1.57
C VAL A 89 -8.51 1.63 2.87
N LEU A 90 -7.46 1.13 3.53
CA LEU A 90 -6.84 1.76 4.70
C LEU A 90 -5.90 2.91 4.30
N PRO A 91 -5.60 3.84 5.22
CA PRO A 91 -4.51 4.79 5.03
C PRO A 91 -3.19 4.05 4.77
N VAL A 92 -2.34 4.64 3.93
CA VAL A 92 -1.02 4.07 3.64
C VAL A 92 -0.19 3.96 4.92
N GLN A 93 0.31 2.76 5.19
CA GLN A 93 1.28 2.51 6.24
C GLN A 93 2.67 2.85 5.68
N TRP A 94 3.07 4.11 5.88
CA TRP A 94 4.28 4.69 5.32
C TRP A 94 5.57 4.26 6.04
N LEU A 95 5.49 3.96 7.35
CA LEU A 95 6.67 3.53 8.10
C LEU A 95 6.94 2.06 7.79
N GLY A 96 7.92 1.82 6.92
CA GLY A 96 8.33 0.49 6.45
C GLY A 96 9.65 -0.01 7.04
N TYR A 97 10.18 -1.09 6.43
CA TYR A 97 11.51 -1.64 6.72
C TYR A 97 12.51 -1.27 5.61
N SER A 98 13.29 -0.21 5.84
CA SER A 98 14.25 0.38 4.90
C SER A 98 15.67 0.41 5.47
N GLN A 99 16.04 -0.54 6.34
CA GLN A 99 17.37 -0.57 6.99
C GLN A 99 18.54 -0.65 5.99
N HIS A 100 18.29 -1.18 4.79
CA HIS A 100 19.26 -1.23 3.70
C HIS A 100 19.53 0.15 3.06
N HIS A 101 18.73 1.17 3.36
CA HIS A 101 18.92 2.58 2.98
C HIS A 101 19.37 3.47 4.15
N SER A 102 19.64 2.91 5.34
CA SER A 102 19.88 3.64 6.59
C SER A 102 21.07 4.63 6.60
N ARG A 103 21.99 4.54 5.63
CA ARG A 103 23.11 5.47 5.50
C ARG A 103 22.78 6.75 4.72
N TYR A 104 21.64 6.76 4.05
CA TYR A 104 21.17 7.93 3.30
C TYR A 104 20.30 8.81 4.20
N PRO A 105 20.59 10.13 4.29
CA PRO A 105 19.77 11.06 5.05
C PRO A 105 18.31 11.08 4.56
N GLY A 106 17.37 11.20 5.50
CA GLY A 106 15.93 11.23 5.20
C GLY A 106 15.25 9.86 5.21
N THR A 107 16.00 8.75 5.17
CA THR A 107 15.44 7.41 5.37
C THR A 107 14.93 7.27 6.81
N VAL A 108 13.64 6.96 6.97
CA VAL A 108 13.00 6.69 8.26
C VAL A 108 12.48 5.25 8.23
N SER A 109 13.13 4.38 8.99
CA SER A 109 12.85 2.95 8.97
C SER A 109 12.49 2.43 10.36
N ALA A 110 11.45 1.60 10.43
CA ALA A 110 11.27 0.72 11.57
C ALA A 110 12.35 -0.38 11.59
N VAL A 111 12.62 -0.95 12.76
CA VAL A 111 13.28 -2.25 12.85
C VAL A 111 12.28 -3.35 12.50
N SER A 112 12.76 -4.52 12.09
CA SER A 112 11.90 -5.61 11.59
C SER A 112 10.80 -6.01 12.56
N ALA A 113 11.12 -6.14 13.86
CA ALA A 113 10.14 -6.47 14.90
C ALA A 113 9.03 -5.42 15.00
N THR A 114 9.39 -4.13 15.09
CA THR A 114 8.41 -3.03 15.14
C THR A 114 7.52 -2.97 13.90
N HIS A 115 8.10 -3.14 12.71
CA HIS A 115 7.32 -3.14 11.48
C HIS A 115 6.32 -4.32 11.44
N LEU A 116 6.77 -5.51 11.84
CA LEU A 116 5.94 -6.70 11.90
C LEU A 116 4.79 -6.55 12.90
N ASP A 117 5.08 -6.08 14.11
CA ASP A 117 4.08 -5.88 15.16
C ASP A 117 3.06 -4.81 14.76
N LEU A 118 3.52 -3.72 14.12
CA LEU A 118 2.64 -2.67 13.60
C LEU A 118 1.65 -3.22 12.56
N MET A 119 2.14 -3.97 11.57
CA MET A 119 1.26 -4.59 10.57
C MET A 119 0.33 -5.63 11.19
N LEU A 120 0.80 -6.39 12.18
CA LEU A 120 -0.04 -7.35 12.91
C LEU A 120 -1.21 -6.63 13.60
N ASP A 121 -0.95 -5.53 14.29
CA ASP A 121 -1.97 -4.76 15.02
C ASP A 121 -3.00 -4.13 14.07
N MET A 122 -2.56 -3.66 12.89
CA MET A 122 -3.45 -3.16 11.85
C MET A 122 -4.40 -4.24 11.35
N VAL A 123 -3.88 -5.40 10.97
CA VAL A 123 -4.70 -6.52 10.49
C VAL A 123 -5.62 -7.03 11.60
N ASP A 124 -5.09 -7.17 12.80
CA ASP A 124 -5.82 -7.65 13.97
C ASP A 124 -7.01 -6.75 14.32
N SER A 125 -6.85 -5.44 14.23
CA SER A 125 -7.95 -4.48 14.40
C SER A 125 -9.09 -4.75 13.41
N MET A 126 -8.76 -5.00 12.13
CA MET A 126 -9.77 -5.24 11.09
C MET A 126 -10.46 -6.60 11.26
N VAL A 127 -9.72 -7.64 11.63
CA VAL A 127 -10.30 -8.96 11.91
C VAL A 127 -11.24 -8.91 13.13
N ARG A 128 -10.87 -8.18 14.18
CA ARG A 128 -11.73 -7.92 15.36
C ARG A 128 -13.02 -7.19 15.02
N HIS A 129 -12.99 -6.29 14.02
CA HIS A 129 -14.20 -5.65 13.48
C HIS A 129 -15.05 -6.57 12.59
N GLY A 130 -14.65 -7.82 12.42
CA GLY A 130 -15.42 -8.84 11.71
C GLY A 130 -15.02 -9.02 10.26
N PHE A 131 -14.08 -8.24 9.70
CA PHE A 131 -13.62 -8.44 8.33
C PHE A 131 -12.87 -9.78 8.20
N ARG A 132 -12.98 -10.41 7.02
CA ARG A 132 -12.44 -11.75 6.78
C ARG A 132 -11.42 -11.83 5.66
N LYS A 133 -11.37 -10.87 4.74
CA LYS A 133 -10.44 -10.92 3.60
C LYS A 133 -9.52 -9.71 3.66
N ILE A 134 -8.23 -9.92 3.90
CA ILE A 134 -7.24 -8.85 4.08
C ILE A 134 -6.16 -8.96 3.01
N LEU A 135 -5.98 -7.92 2.21
CA LEU A 135 -4.97 -7.82 1.17
C LEU A 135 -3.94 -6.74 1.52
N LEU A 136 -2.68 -7.15 1.69
CA LEU A 136 -1.56 -6.21 1.83
C LEU A 136 -1.04 -5.83 0.44
N GLN A 137 -1.18 -4.55 0.08
CA GLN A 137 -0.63 -4.00 -1.16
C GLN A 137 0.72 -3.35 -0.86
N ASN A 138 1.81 -4.04 -1.19
CA ASN A 138 3.15 -3.61 -0.86
C ASN A 138 3.79 -2.79 -2.00
N SER A 139 4.33 -1.63 -1.68
CA SER A 139 5.07 -0.76 -2.63
C SER A 139 6.56 -0.64 -2.32
N HIS A 140 7.10 -1.42 -1.37
CA HIS A 140 8.51 -1.38 -1.00
C HIS A 140 9.14 -2.77 -0.87
N GLY A 141 10.26 -3.01 -1.56
CA GLY A 141 10.94 -4.30 -1.59
C GLY A 141 11.37 -4.79 -0.20
N GLY A 142 11.80 -3.87 0.66
CA GLY A 142 12.24 -4.17 2.03
C GLY A 142 11.19 -4.84 2.90
N ASN A 143 9.91 -4.54 2.66
CA ASN A 143 8.81 -5.09 3.45
C ASN A 143 8.53 -6.56 3.14
N GLY A 144 8.94 -7.06 1.96
CA GLY A 144 8.50 -8.34 1.41
C GLY A 144 8.74 -9.53 2.35
N ALA A 145 9.95 -9.69 2.88
CA ALA A 145 10.26 -10.79 3.80
C ALA A 145 9.44 -10.70 5.11
N GLY A 146 9.27 -9.47 5.65
CA GLY A 146 8.46 -9.24 6.85
C GLY A 146 6.99 -9.54 6.63
N ILE A 147 6.44 -9.20 5.46
CA ILE A 147 5.07 -9.53 5.09
C ILE A 147 4.87 -11.05 4.99
N GLN A 148 5.82 -11.80 4.44
CA GLN A 148 5.71 -13.27 4.41
C GLN A 148 5.66 -13.89 5.82
N VAL A 149 6.49 -13.39 6.74
CA VAL A 149 6.44 -13.80 8.16
C VAL A 149 5.10 -13.42 8.80
N LEU A 150 4.58 -12.22 8.51
CA LEU A 150 3.29 -11.76 8.99
C LEU A 150 2.15 -12.67 8.57
N LEU A 151 2.08 -13.04 7.28
CA LEU A 151 1.01 -13.91 6.77
C LEU A 151 1.00 -15.28 7.47
N GLN A 152 2.17 -15.85 7.76
CA GLN A 152 2.28 -17.09 8.53
C GLN A 152 1.77 -16.92 9.96
N ARG A 153 2.17 -15.83 10.65
CA ARG A 153 1.69 -15.53 12.01
C ARG A 153 0.17 -15.29 12.06
N LEU A 154 -0.38 -14.62 11.06
CA LEU A 154 -1.82 -14.38 10.96
C LEU A 154 -2.58 -15.68 10.76
N MET A 155 -2.11 -16.55 9.87
CA MET A 155 -2.68 -17.89 9.68
C MET A 155 -2.65 -18.71 10.98
N GLU A 156 -1.52 -18.73 11.69
CA GLU A 156 -1.40 -19.43 12.99
C GLU A 156 -2.34 -18.85 14.05
N LYS A 157 -2.42 -17.52 14.12
CA LYS A 157 -3.24 -16.79 15.10
C LYS A 157 -4.73 -17.00 14.87
N TYR A 158 -5.16 -16.97 13.61
CA TYR A 158 -6.57 -17.01 13.21
C TYR A 158 -7.01 -18.38 12.68
N GLN A 159 -6.34 -19.44 13.10
CA GLN A 159 -6.62 -20.81 12.65
C GLN A 159 -8.04 -21.32 12.95
N LYS A 160 -8.80 -20.65 13.82
CA LYS A 160 -10.19 -21.00 14.18
C LYS A 160 -11.21 -20.08 13.53
N GLU A 161 -10.74 -19.04 12.84
CA GLU A 161 -11.51 -18.04 12.17
C GLU A 161 -11.41 -18.26 10.66
N GLU A 162 -12.50 -18.04 9.93
CA GLU A 162 -12.50 -18.07 8.47
C GLU A 162 -11.90 -16.77 7.89
N ALA A 163 -10.69 -16.41 8.32
CA ALA A 163 -9.97 -15.22 7.87
C ALA A 163 -8.88 -15.59 6.84
N GLU A 164 -8.80 -14.80 5.78
CA GLU A 164 -7.92 -14.99 4.63
C GLU A 164 -6.98 -13.80 4.51
N PHE A 165 -5.69 -14.08 4.32
CA PHE A 165 -4.63 -13.07 4.30
C PHE A 165 -3.82 -13.20 3.02
N TYR A 166 -3.68 -12.10 2.29
CA TYR A 166 -3.02 -12.06 0.99
C TYR A 166 -2.00 -10.92 0.93
N THR A 167 -1.07 -11.02 -0.01
CA THR A 167 -0.16 -9.93 -0.34
C THR A 167 0.00 -9.82 -1.84
N ARG A 168 0.15 -8.59 -2.33
CA ARG A 168 0.43 -8.27 -3.73
C ARG A 168 1.39 -7.09 -3.81
N TRP A 169 2.23 -7.06 -4.83
CA TRP A 169 3.04 -5.89 -5.14
C TRP A 169 2.16 -4.83 -5.84
N ALA A 170 2.27 -3.57 -5.43
CA ALA A 170 1.38 -2.49 -5.88
C ALA A 170 1.40 -2.30 -7.40
N TRP A 171 2.55 -2.50 -8.06
CA TRP A 171 2.69 -2.42 -9.51
C TRP A 171 3.32 -3.70 -10.05
N ALA A 172 2.63 -4.82 -9.84
CA ALA A 172 3.16 -6.14 -10.12
C ALA A 172 3.67 -6.29 -11.56
N GLY A 173 4.73 -7.09 -11.74
CA GLY A 173 5.43 -7.24 -13.02
C GLY A 173 4.70 -8.07 -14.09
N GLY A 174 3.38 -7.91 -14.23
CA GLY A 174 2.60 -8.54 -15.29
C GLY A 174 3.07 -8.11 -16.68
N GLU A 175 2.68 -8.88 -17.70
CA GLU A 175 3.03 -8.61 -19.10
C GLU A 175 2.59 -7.20 -19.53
N ALA A 176 1.48 -6.69 -18.99
CA ALA A 176 0.97 -5.35 -19.27
C ALA A 176 1.96 -4.25 -18.86
N LEU A 177 2.52 -4.31 -17.64
CA LEU A 177 3.50 -3.31 -17.21
C LEU A 177 4.82 -3.45 -17.97
N ASN A 178 5.21 -4.68 -18.32
CA ASN A 178 6.42 -4.91 -19.13
C ASN A 178 6.28 -4.39 -20.56
N ALA A 179 5.06 -4.36 -21.11
CA ALA A 179 4.79 -3.79 -22.43
C ALA A 179 4.84 -2.25 -22.46
N ILE A 180 4.68 -1.60 -21.30
CA ILE A 180 4.72 -0.13 -21.18
C ILE A 180 6.17 0.36 -20.97
N ARG A 181 6.97 -0.39 -20.20
CA ARG A 181 8.38 -0.08 -19.94
C ARG A 181 9.20 -0.14 -21.21
N THR A 182 10.18 0.76 -21.33
CA THR A 182 11.15 0.70 -22.42
C THR A 182 12.39 -0.09 -22.04
N LEU A 183 12.63 -0.29 -20.74
CA LEU A 183 13.81 -0.98 -20.23
C LEU A 183 13.47 -2.35 -19.61
N PRO A 184 14.26 -3.41 -19.91
CA PRO A 184 14.09 -4.72 -19.28
C PRO A 184 14.30 -4.69 -17.76
N ASN A 185 15.07 -3.73 -17.25
CA ASN A 185 15.29 -3.48 -15.82
C ASN A 185 14.57 -2.21 -15.32
N GLY A 186 13.51 -1.76 -16.01
CA GLY A 186 12.79 -0.52 -15.69
C GLY A 186 12.13 -0.49 -14.30
N SER A 187 11.99 -1.65 -13.64
CA SER A 187 11.41 -1.79 -12.29
C SER A 187 12.42 -1.73 -11.14
N GLY A 188 13.67 -1.35 -11.40
CA GLY A 188 14.66 -1.19 -10.34
C GLY A 188 14.38 0.03 -9.44
N HIS A 189 15.13 0.14 -8.34
CA HIS A 189 14.99 1.19 -7.33
C HIS A 189 15.28 2.58 -7.90
N ALA A 190 14.35 3.51 -7.78
CA ALA A 190 14.37 4.83 -8.42
C ALA A 190 14.58 4.76 -9.95
N GLY A 191 14.18 3.65 -10.58
CA GLY A 191 14.31 3.42 -12.01
C GLY A 191 13.20 4.06 -12.84
N GLU A 192 13.09 3.63 -14.09
CA GLU A 192 12.09 4.10 -15.06
C GLU A 192 10.66 4.09 -14.50
N THR A 193 10.23 2.98 -13.89
CA THR A 193 8.84 2.78 -13.43
C THR A 193 8.45 3.79 -12.35
N GLU A 194 9.22 3.88 -11.28
CA GLU A 194 8.92 4.78 -10.15
C GLU A 194 9.05 6.25 -10.58
N THR A 195 10.04 6.55 -11.42
CA THR A 195 10.21 7.90 -11.95
C THR A 195 9.03 8.31 -12.82
N ALA A 196 8.57 7.44 -13.71
CA ALA A 196 7.43 7.69 -14.58
C ALA A 196 6.15 7.92 -13.76
N MET A 197 5.87 7.02 -12.81
CA MET A 197 4.72 7.15 -11.92
C MET A 197 4.77 8.44 -11.09
N MET A 198 5.94 8.83 -10.58
CA MET A 198 6.13 10.08 -9.84
C MET A 198 5.94 11.32 -10.73
N LEU A 199 6.39 11.28 -11.99
CA LEU A 199 6.12 12.34 -12.97
C LEU A 199 4.63 12.49 -13.29
N ALA A 200 3.85 11.42 -13.23
CA ALA A 200 2.40 11.48 -13.40
C ALA A 200 1.68 12.09 -12.18
N ILE A 201 2.06 11.70 -10.96
CA ILE A 201 1.30 12.05 -9.74
C ILE A 201 1.80 13.33 -9.05
N ARG A 202 3.11 13.57 -9.05
CA ARG A 202 3.79 14.68 -8.34
C ARG A 202 5.02 15.16 -9.13
N PRO A 203 4.83 15.64 -10.38
CA PRO A 203 5.94 16.13 -11.19
C PRO A 203 6.72 17.27 -10.53
N ASP A 204 6.08 18.04 -9.65
CA ASP A 204 6.69 19.10 -8.85
C ASP A 204 7.78 18.61 -7.87
N LEU A 205 7.77 17.31 -7.54
CA LEU A 205 8.74 16.70 -6.63
C LEU A 205 9.91 16.02 -7.35
N VAL A 206 9.84 15.84 -8.67
CA VAL A 206 10.89 15.15 -9.43
C VAL A 206 11.95 16.15 -9.89
N ARG A 207 13.23 15.88 -9.59
CA ARG A 207 14.37 16.68 -10.11
C ARG A 207 14.79 16.14 -11.47
N THR A 208 14.10 16.57 -12.52
CA THR A 208 14.33 16.10 -13.90
C THR A 208 15.71 16.48 -14.44
N ASP A 209 16.39 17.44 -13.83
CA ASP A 209 17.78 17.83 -14.09
C ASP A 209 18.83 16.89 -13.44
N GLN A 210 18.39 15.94 -12.63
CA GLN A 210 19.25 15.00 -11.88
C GLN A 210 18.97 13.52 -12.22
N LEU A 211 18.35 13.26 -13.38
CA LEU A 211 18.11 11.89 -13.86
C LEU A 211 19.44 11.24 -14.27
N ASP A 212 20.01 10.44 -13.37
CA ASP A 212 21.26 9.73 -13.57
C ASP A 212 21.09 8.21 -13.36
N PRO A 213 21.51 7.35 -14.30
CA PRO A 213 21.50 5.90 -14.09
C PRO A 213 22.41 5.49 -12.93
N ASP A 214 22.01 4.44 -12.21
CA ASP A 214 22.82 3.81 -11.17
C ASP A 214 22.65 2.30 -11.24
N GLY A 215 23.51 1.58 -10.54
CA GLY A 215 23.49 0.13 -10.56
C GLY A 215 24.34 -0.46 -9.46
N GLU A 216 24.17 -1.76 -9.29
CA GLU A 216 25.04 -2.50 -8.39
C GLU A 216 26.46 -2.58 -8.97
N LYS A 217 27.45 -2.41 -8.10
CA LYS A 217 28.86 -2.69 -8.41
C LYS A 217 29.02 -4.16 -8.82
N ASP A 218 29.92 -4.38 -9.78
CA ASP A 218 30.28 -5.72 -10.25
C ASP A 218 30.83 -6.60 -9.12
N GLY A 219 30.61 -7.91 -9.22
CA GLY A 219 31.14 -8.90 -8.27
C GLY A 219 30.42 -8.94 -6.91
N MET A 220 29.35 -8.18 -6.73
CA MET A 220 28.56 -8.15 -5.48
C MET A 220 27.57 -9.31 -5.33
N ARG A 221 27.35 -10.11 -6.38
CA ARG A 221 26.36 -11.20 -6.40
C ARG A 221 26.98 -12.52 -6.86
N VAL A 222 26.63 -13.59 -6.15
CA VAL A 222 26.84 -14.97 -6.63
C VAL A 222 25.49 -15.49 -7.14
N PRO A 223 25.41 -15.95 -8.40
CA PRO A 223 24.16 -16.49 -8.95
C PRO A 223 23.56 -17.59 -8.05
N GLY A 224 22.27 -17.45 -7.73
CA GLY A 224 21.55 -18.39 -6.85
C GLY A 224 21.76 -18.20 -5.35
N VAL A 225 22.59 -17.24 -4.92
CA VAL A 225 22.88 -16.98 -3.50
C VAL A 225 22.33 -15.62 -3.08
N ALA A 226 21.50 -15.61 -2.04
CA ALA A 226 21.00 -14.36 -1.47
C ALA A 226 22.15 -13.57 -0.81
N SER A 227 22.28 -12.30 -1.19
CA SER A 227 23.31 -11.39 -0.67
C SER A 227 22.64 -10.15 -0.08
N TYR A 228 23.09 -9.71 1.09
CA TYR A 228 22.52 -8.57 1.80
C TYR A 228 23.58 -7.47 1.96
N HIS A 229 23.45 -6.44 1.13
CA HIS A 229 24.29 -5.25 1.16
C HIS A 229 23.40 -4.03 1.26
N ARG A 230 23.80 -3.06 2.09
CA ARG A 230 23.14 -1.75 2.08
C ARG A 230 23.40 -1.05 0.76
N PHE A 231 22.49 -0.16 0.36
CA PHE A 231 22.59 0.56 -0.91
C PHE A 231 23.90 1.36 -1.03
N ASP A 232 24.37 2.00 0.05
CA ASP A 232 25.66 2.74 0.06
C ASP A 232 26.88 1.85 -0.24
N GLN A 233 26.75 0.54 -0.02
CA GLN A 233 27.83 -0.41 -0.30
C GLN A 233 27.82 -0.85 -1.76
N ARG A 234 26.64 -0.93 -2.39
CA ARG A 234 26.44 -1.53 -3.71
C ARG A 234 26.21 -0.55 -4.84
N THR A 235 25.74 0.67 -4.60
CA THR A 235 25.43 1.64 -5.66
C THR A 235 26.23 2.94 -5.46
N ALA A 236 26.18 3.86 -6.43
CA ALA A 236 26.88 5.14 -6.34
C ALA A 236 26.09 6.19 -5.57
N HIS A 237 24.79 6.30 -5.85
CA HIS A 237 23.89 7.31 -5.25
C HIS A 237 22.55 6.75 -4.79
N GLY A 238 22.36 5.44 -4.91
CA GLY A 238 21.25 4.73 -4.28
C GLY A 238 20.18 4.26 -5.25
N GLY A 239 20.34 4.48 -6.54
CA GLY A 239 19.46 3.94 -7.57
C GLY A 239 19.87 2.54 -8.02
N VAL A 240 18.96 1.85 -8.72
CA VAL A 240 19.24 0.67 -9.53
C VAL A 240 18.38 0.79 -10.79
N GLY A 241 19.02 1.02 -11.94
CA GLY A 241 18.34 1.21 -13.22
C GLY A 241 18.59 2.58 -13.84
N ASP A 242 17.90 2.85 -14.94
CA ASP A 242 18.02 4.11 -15.69
C ASP A 242 16.66 4.83 -15.67
N PRO A 243 16.57 6.01 -15.03
CA PRO A 243 15.33 6.77 -14.94
C PRO A 243 15.06 7.67 -16.15
N ARG A 244 16.03 7.85 -17.06
CA ARG A 244 15.96 8.86 -18.14
C ARG A 244 14.84 8.65 -19.15
N PRO A 245 14.40 7.41 -19.48
CA PRO A 245 13.28 7.20 -20.40
C PRO A 245 11.90 7.55 -19.82
N ALA A 246 11.81 7.78 -18.51
CA ALA A 246 10.54 7.99 -17.82
C ALA A 246 9.79 9.24 -18.34
N THR A 247 8.49 9.09 -18.58
CA THR A 247 7.58 10.18 -18.93
C THR A 247 6.34 10.14 -18.04
N ALA A 248 5.63 11.28 -17.93
CA ALA A 248 4.36 11.33 -17.19
C ALA A 248 3.28 10.44 -17.84
N GLU A 249 3.24 10.36 -19.18
CA GLU A 249 2.33 9.49 -19.93
C GLU A 249 2.58 8.01 -19.61
N MET A 250 3.84 7.59 -19.63
CA MET A 250 4.23 6.24 -19.19
C MET A 250 3.80 5.98 -17.74
N GLY A 251 3.96 6.97 -16.86
CA GLY A 251 3.55 6.87 -15.47
C GLY A 251 2.05 6.63 -15.30
N GLU A 252 1.25 7.37 -16.06
CA GLU A 252 -0.21 7.23 -16.07
C GLU A 252 -0.62 5.83 -16.55
N ASP A 253 -0.05 5.36 -17.67
CA ASP A 253 -0.30 4.02 -18.20
C ASP A 253 0.06 2.93 -17.20
N LEU A 254 1.22 3.07 -16.53
CA LEU A 254 1.67 2.13 -15.50
C LEU A 254 0.73 2.12 -14.29
N LEU A 255 0.24 3.28 -13.83
CA LEU A 255 -0.68 3.39 -12.70
C LEU A 255 -2.05 2.78 -13.03
N VAL A 256 -2.57 3.02 -14.24
CA VAL A 256 -3.82 2.42 -14.73
C VAL A 256 -3.69 0.89 -14.80
N ALA A 257 -2.62 0.39 -15.42
CA ALA A 257 -2.39 -1.05 -15.53
C ALA A 257 -2.24 -1.71 -14.15
N SER A 258 -1.47 -1.09 -13.25
CA SER A 258 -1.27 -1.57 -11.88
C SER A 258 -2.59 -1.67 -11.10
N ALA A 259 -3.39 -0.61 -11.15
CA ALA A 259 -4.68 -0.58 -10.46
C ALA A 259 -5.66 -1.60 -11.03
N ALA A 260 -5.68 -1.80 -12.36
CA ALA A 260 -6.52 -2.81 -13.00
C ALA A 260 -6.14 -4.23 -12.58
N GLU A 261 -4.85 -4.57 -12.52
CA GLU A 261 -4.40 -5.88 -12.04
C GLU A 261 -4.81 -6.13 -10.58
N VAL A 262 -4.55 -5.17 -9.69
CA VAL A 262 -4.89 -5.32 -8.26
C VAL A 262 -6.41 -5.34 -8.04
N ALA A 263 -7.19 -4.57 -8.81
CA ALA A 263 -8.66 -4.63 -8.78
C ALA A 263 -9.19 -6.00 -9.20
N ALA A 264 -8.58 -6.64 -10.21
CA ALA A 264 -8.91 -8.00 -10.61
C ALA A 264 -8.60 -9.01 -9.48
N ASP A 265 -7.46 -8.86 -8.79
CA ASP A 265 -7.13 -9.67 -7.62
C ASP A 265 -8.17 -9.51 -6.50
N VAL A 266 -8.61 -8.27 -6.23
CA VAL A 266 -9.66 -7.98 -5.25
C VAL A 266 -10.96 -8.71 -5.61
N GLN A 267 -11.40 -8.66 -6.86
CA GLN A 267 -12.61 -9.36 -7.31
C GLN A 267 -12.47 -10.87 -7.20
N ALA A 268 -11.31 -11.43 -7.58
CA ALA A 268 -11.04 -12.85 -7.44
C ALA A 268 -11.09 -13.29 -5.97
N ILE A 269 -10.42 -12.55 -5.09
CA ILE A 269 -10.44 -12.77 -3.63
C ILE A 269 -11.88 -12.69 -3.10
N ARG A 270 -12.66 -11.69 -3.52
CA ARG A 270 -14.07 -11.51 -3.11
C ARG A 270 -14.90 -12.77 -3.37
N GLN A 271 -14.66 -13.44 -4.50
CA GLN A 271 -15.38 -14.64 -4.93
C GLN A 271 -14.94 -15.94 -4.25
N LEU A 272 -13.74 -15.98 -3.63
CA LEU A 272 -13.25 -17.17 -2.95
C LEU A 272 -14.16 -17.57 -1.78
N LYS A 273 -14.36 -18.88 -1.64
CA LYS A 273 -15.10 -19.52 -0.53
C LYS A 273 -14.37 -20.78 -0.05
N PRO A 274 -13.11 -20.68 0.42
CA PRO A 274 -12.28 -21.86 0.70
C PRO A 274 -12.71 -22.63 1.96
N PHE A 275 -13.59 -22.06 2.78
CA PHE A 275 -14.07 -22.64 4.04
C PHE A 275 -15.56 -23.03 4.01
N ALA A 276 -16.22 -22.94 2.84
CA ALA A 276 -17.63 -23.28 2.66
C ALA A 276 -17.85 -24.76 2.28
#